data_AF-A0A9W9Q4P0-F1
#
_entry.id   AF-A0A9W9Q4P0-F1
#
_cell.length_a   1.000
_cell.length_b   1.000
_cell.length_c   1.000
_cell.angle_alpha   90.00
_cell.angle_beta   90.00
_cell.angle_gamma   90.00
#
_symmetry.space_group_name_H-M   'P 1'
#
loop_
_entity.id
_entity.type
_entity.pdbx_description
1 polymer ?
#
loop_
_entity_poly.entity_id
_entity_poly.type
_entity_poly.pdbx_seq_one_letter_code
_entity_poly.pdbx_strand_id
1 'polypeptide(L)'
;MRVVLRCAADNHHRKLVLGALGCGVFAHPAQEVTDCWKVVLQEKEFRGWFEYIVFAVLDTGENYTIFWNTLHDLTVKSPRPEH
;
A
#
# COMPACT_ATOMS: atom_id res chain seq x y z
N MET A 1 1.96 -8.56 4.51
CA MET A 1 1.84 -7.59 3.39
C MET A 1 2.00 -8.25 2.03
N ARG A 2 3.12 -8.92 1.71
CA ARG A 2 3.33 -9.61 0.40
C ARG A 2 2.20 -10.54 -0.02
N VAL A 3 1.67 -11.35 0.91
CA VAL A 3 0.55 -12.27 0.64
C VAL A 3 -0.70 -11.53 0.13
N VAL A 4 -0.97 -10.33 0.64
CA VAL A 4 -2.11 -9.50 0.18
C VAL A 4 -1.91 -9.10 -1.28
N LEU A 5 -0.71 -8.65 -1.63
CA LEU A 5 -0.39 -8.24 -3.01
C LEU A 5 -0.36 -9.43 -3.97
N ARG A 6 0.21 -10.57 -3.57
CA ARG A 6 0.19 -11.80 -4.35
C ARG A 6 -1.24 -12.28 -4.61
N CYS A 7 -2.07 -12.31 -3.57
CA CYS A 7 -3.47 -12.69 -3.72
C CYS A 7 -4.21 -11.75 -4.67
N ALA A 8 -4.00 -10.44 -4.57
CA ALA A 8 -4.56 -9.47 -5.51
C ALA A 8 -4.06 -9.69 -6.94
N ALA A 9 -2.78 -9.99 -7.11
CA ALA A 9 -2.18 -10.27 -8.41
C ALA A 9 -2.71 -11.57 -9.04
N ASP A 10 -2.80 -12.63 -8.26
CA ASP A 10 -3.35 -13.92 -8.69
C ASP A 10 -4.82 -13.80 -9.12
N ASN A 11 -5.56 -12.82 -8.57
CA ASN A 11 -6.94 -12.50 -8.95
C ASN A 11 -7.05 -11.37 -9.99
N HIS A 12 -5.94 -11.00 -10.63
CA HIS A 12 -5.87 -9.97 -11.69
C HIS A 12 -6.38 -8.58 -11.27
N HIS A 13 -6.34 -8.24 -9.98
CA HIS A 13 -6.66 -6.90 -9.52
C HIS A 13 -5.48 -5.94 -9.75
N ARG A 14 -5.76 -4.84 -10.45
CA ARG A 14 -4.78 -3.77 -10.76
C ARG A 14 -4.93 -2.53 -9.86
N LYS A 15 -6.08 -2.38 -9.19
CA LYS A 15 -6.43 -1.24 -8.33
C LYS A 15 -6.85 -1.76 -6.96
N LEU A 16 -6.19 -1.28 -5.90
CA LEU A 16 -6.43 -1.75 -4.53
C LEU A 16 -6.79 -0.60 -3.60
N VAL A 17 -7.72 -0.87 -2.69
CA VAL A 17 -7.96 -0.07 -1.50
C VAL A 17 -7.57 -0.92 -0.30
N LEU A 18 -6.60 -0.45 0.47
CA LEU A 18 -6.09 -1.09 1.68
C LEU A 18 -6.46 -0.23 2.90
N GLY A 19 -6.53 -0.83 4.08
CA GLY A 19 -6.71 -0.08 5.33
C GLY A 19 -5.39 0.20 6.04
N ALA A 20 -5.43 1.08 7.04
CA ALA A 20 -4.38 1.19 8.06
C ALA A 20 -4.39 -0.05 8.98
N LEU A 21 -3.99 -1.19 8.41
CA LEU A 21 -4.00 -2.51 9.05
C LEU A 21 -3.25 -2.46 10.38
N GLY A 22 -3.98 -2.64 11.48
CA GLY A 22 -3.40 -2.77 12.82
C GLY A 22 -3.18 -1.46 13.58
N CYS A 23 -3.38 -0.29 12.96
CA CYS A 23 -3.09 1.02 13.59
C CYS A 23 -4.26 1.60 14.42
N GLY A 24 -5.41 0.92 14.45
CA GLY A 24 -6.54 1.25 15.31
C GLY A 24 -6.52 0.46 16.62
N VAL A 25 -7.44 -0.50 16.76
CA VAL A 25 -7.63 -1.31 17.97
C VAL A 25 -6.37 -2.07 18.40
N PHE A 26 -5.55 -2.51 17.44
CA PHE A 26 -4.31 -3.25 17.72
C PHE A 26 -3.11 -2.36 18.06
N ALA A 27 -3.27 -1.03 18.00
CA ALA A 27 -2.26 -0.04 18.38
C ALA A 27 -0.85 -0.27 17.80
N HIS A 28 -0.74 -0.84 16.59
CA HIS A 28 0.55 -0.95 15.93
C HIS A 28 1.06 0.46 15.58
N PRO A 29 2.36 0.74 15.78
CA PRO A 29 2.94 2.01 15.38
C PRO A 29 2.73 2.24 13.89
N ALA A 30 2.03 3.33 13.54
CA ALA A 30 1.72 3.63 12.14
C ALA A 30 2.97 3.74 11.27
N GLN A 31 4.05 4.32 11.83
CA GLN A 31 5.31 4.47 11.11
C GLN A 31 5.88 3.12 10.67
N GLU A 32 5.97 2.15 11.59
CA GLU A 32 6.47 0.81 11.29
C GLU A 32 5.63 0.10 10.23
N VAL A 33 4.31 0.24 10.30
CA VAL A 33 3.39 -0.31 9.30
C VAL A 33 3.62 0.34 7.94
N THR A 34 3.74 1.66 7.87
CA THR A 34 3.99 2.37 6.61
C THR A 34 5.37 2.06 6.02
N ASP A 35 6.40 1.90 6.85
CA ASP A 35 7.74 1.54 6.40
C ASP A 35 7.78 0.13 5.81
N CYS A 36 7.08 -0.81 6.45
CA CYS A 36 6.92 -2.17 5.91
C CYS A 36 6.21 -2.16 4.55
N TRP A 37 5.14 -1.36 4.41
CA TRP A 37 4.45 -1.20 3.13
C TRP A 37 5.36 -0.59 2.06
N LYS A 38 6.12 0.45 2.41
CA LYS A 38 7.06 1.10 1.50
C LYS A 38 8.10 0.13 0.95
N VAL A 39 8.70 -0.70 1.81
CA VAL A 39 9.65 -1.73 1.37
C VAL A 39 8.98 -2.71 0.41
N VAL A 40 7.83 -3.26 0.80
CA VAL A 40 7.13 -4.27 0.00
C VAL A 40 6.66 -3.72 -1.35
N LEU A 41 6.11 -2.51 -1.40
CA LEU A 41 5.64 -1.89 -2.65
C LEU A 41 6.76 -1.56 -3.63
N GLN A 42 8.00 -1.42 -3.15
CA GLN A 42 9.18 -1.16 -3.98
C GLN A 42 9.89 -2.45 -4.45
N GLU A 43 9.46 -3.62 -3.97
CA GLU A 43 10.03 -4.88 -4.43
C GLU A 43 9.80 -5.08 -5.93
N LYS A 44 10.82 -5.64 -6.60
CA LYS A 44 10.76 -5.92 -8.04
C LYS A 44 9.56 -6.79 -8.42
N GLU A 45 9.12 -7.66 -7.51
CA GLU A 45 7.97 -8.55 -7.68
C GLU A 45 6.67 -7.79 -8.01
N PHE A 46 6.43 -6.63 -7.40
CA PHE A 46 5.17 -5.88 -7.54
C PHE A 46 5.28 -4.66 -8.45
N ARG A 47 6.49 -4.39 -8.97
CA ARG A 47 6.76 -3.22 -9.80
C ARG A 47 5.98 -3.31 -11.11
N GLY A 48 5.07 -2.35 -11.28
CA GLY A 48 4.19 -2.25 -12.46
C GLY A 48 3.06 -3.26 -12.51
N TRP A 49 2.80 -3.96 -11.40
CA TRP A 49 1.61 -4.77 -11.27
C TRP A 49 0.36 -3.95 -10.89
N PHE A 50 0.50 -2.93 -10.07
CA PHE A 50 -0.63 -2.12 -9.63
C PHE A 50 -0.63 -0.76 -10.32
N GLU A 51 -1.78 -0.35 -10.82
CA GLU A 51 -2.01 0.98 -11.37
C GLU A 51 -2.23 2.00 -10.25
N TYR A 52 -3.01 1.62 -9.23
CA TYR A 52 -3.33 2.46 -8.09
C TYR A 52 -3.46 1.62 -6.81
N ILE A 53 -2.85 2.10 -5.74
CA ILE A 53 -3.06 1.56 -4.38
C ILE A 53 -3.39 2.75 -3.49
N VAL A 54 -4.56 2.69 -2.85
CA VAL A 54 -5.03 3.72 -1.93
C VAL A 54 -5.09 3.13 -0.53
N PHE A 55 -4.59 3.87 0.46
CA PHE A 55 -4.76 3.52 1.87
C PHE A 55 -5.92 4.33 2.45
N ALA A 56 -7.05 3.68 2.68
CA ALA A 56 -8.20 4.24 3.38
C ALA A 56 -7.90 4.27 4.89
N VAL A 57 -7.46 5.42 5.36
CA VAL A 57 -7.23 5.70 6.78
C VAL A 57 -8.45 6.44 7.32
N LEU A 58 -9.24 5.78 8.18
CA LEU A 58 -10.51 6.31 8.71
C LEU A 58 -10.32 7.37 9.81
N ASP A 59 -9.08 7.60 10.22
CA ASP A 59 -8.70 8.56 11.25
C ASP A 59 -8.26 9.88 10.60
N THR A 60 -8.56 11.03 11.21
CA THR A 60 -8.05 12.35 10.78
C THR A 60 -6.89 12.85 11.65
N GLY A 61 -6.42 12.03 12.58
CA GLY A 61 -5.31 12.34 13.48
C GLY A 61 -3.93 11.97 12.93
N GLU A 62 -3.08 11.49 13.83
CA GLU A 62 -1.67 11.21 13.58
C GLU A 62 -1.47 10.09 12.53
N ASN A 63 -2.31 9.06 12.56
CA ASN A 63 -2.24 7.94 11.62
C ASN A 63 -2.35 8.38 10.16
N TYR A 64 -3.29 9.27 9.85
CA TYR A 64 -3.45 9.79 8.50
C TYR A 64 -2.20 10.53 8.04
N THR A 65 -1.66 11.39 8.91
CA THR A 65 -0.46 12.18 8.60
C THR A 65 0.74 11.28 8.31
N ILE A 66 0.95 10.23 9.09
CA ILE A 66 2.05 9.28 8.89
C ILE A 66 1.89 8.49 7.58
N PHE A 67 0.68 7.98 7.30
CA PHE A 67 0.39 7.27 6.05
C PHE A 67 0.57 8.18 4.83
N TRP A 68 0.08 9.42 4.91
CA TRP A 68 0.25 10.41 3.86
C TRP A 68 1.73 10.68 3.58
N ASN A 69 2.50 11.05 4.60
CA ASN A 69 3.91 11.42 4.45
C ASN A 69 4.77 10.26 3.93
N THR A 70 4.43 9.01 4.27
CA THR A 70 5.27 7.86 3.94
C THR A 70 4.89 7.22 2.60
N LEU A 71 3.60 7.22 2.24
CA LEU A 71 3.07 6.40 1.13
C LEU A 71 2.43 7.18 -0.01
N HIS A 72 2.00 8.44 0.17
CA HIS A 72 1.20 9.17 -0.82
C HIS A 72 1.91 9.29 -2.19
N ASP A 73 3.21 9.62 -2.18
CA ASP A 73 4.00 9.82 -3.40
C ASP A 73 4.78 8.58 -3.84
N LEU A 74 4.48 7.40 -3.30
CA LEU A 74 5.06 6.16 -3.77
C LEU A 74 4.46 5.78 -5.13
N THR A 75 5.02 6.36 -6.18
CA THR A 75 4.68 5.95 -7.55
C THR A 75 5.12 4.50 -7.78
N VAL A 76 4.16 3.58 -7.82
CA VAL A 76 4.36 2.27 -8.43
C VAL A 76 4.43 2.52 -9.94
N LYS A 77 5.63 2.78 -10.47
CA LYS A 77 5.82 2.98 -11.91
C LYS A 77 5.36 1.71 -12.65
N SER A 78 4.16 1.74 -13.22
CA SER A 78 3.72 0.74 -14.18
C SER A 78 4.24 1.10 -15.56
N PRO A 79 4.99 0.22 -16.24
CA PRO A 79 4.98 0.25 -17.69
C PRO A 79 3.51 0.09 -18.11
N ARG A 80 3.05 0.93 -19.05
CA ARG A 80 1.76 0.71 -19.71
C ARG A 80 1.81 -0.69 -20.35
N PRO A 81 0.82 -1.57 -20.14
CA PRO A 81 0.67 -2.73 -20.99
C PRO A 81 0.33 -2.21 -22.39
N GLU A 82 1.18 -2.52 -23.36
CA GLU A 82 0.84 -2.36 -24.78
C GLU A 82 -0.11 -3.50 -25.14
N HIS A 83 -1.39 -3.17 -25.31
CA HIS A 83 -2.37 -3.98 -26.03
C HIS A 83 -2.97 -3.11 -27.13
#